data_AF-U9VMB4-F1
#
_entry.id   AF-U9VMB4-F1
#
_cell.length_a   1.000
_cell.length_b   1.000
_cell.length_c   1.000
_cell.angle_alpha   90.00
_cell.angle_beta   90.00
_cell.angle_gamma   90.00
#
_symmetry.space_group_name_H-M   'P 1'
#
loop_
_entity.id
_entity.type
_entity.pdbx_description
1 polymer ?
#
loop_
_entity_poly.entity_id
_entity_poly.type
_entity_poly.pdbx_seq_one_letter_code
_entity_poly.pdbx_strand_id
1 'polypeptide(L)'
;MRSYFAALNCFKVKSLWRSIELGFVAIVTVLCTTLPALAHHPLGGKTPGNFIEGFLSGVGHPVIGLDHLIFVIASGLLAAAMGRNLMVPIAFVLASLLGTGMHLMSIDLPLPELVISASVLVFGVLLALKERPNSTIITTLAAVAGLFHGFAYGEAIFGAEMGPLVAYLLGFAGIQLAIAITAYGLGGRMFKKIT
;
A
#
# COMPACT_ATOMS: atom_id res chain seq x y z
N MET A 1 9.10 45.54 21.56
CA MET A 1 9.45 44.10 21.35
C MET A 1 8.26 43.14 21.46
N ARG A 2 7.33 43.29 22.43
CA ARG A 2 6.15 42.39 22.55
C ARG A 2 5.22 42.32 21.31
N SER A 3 5.05 43.42 20.59
CA SER A 3 4.17 43.53 19.42
C SER A 3 4.70 42.80 18.16
N TYR A 4 6.02 42.76 17.96
CA TYR A 4 6.64 42.02 16.86
C TYR A 4 6.51 40.50 17.05
N PHE A 5 6.66 40.00 18.29
CA PHE A 5 6.52 38.59 18.61
C PHE A 5 5.08 38.08 18.41
N ALA A 6 4.07 38.90 18.75
CA ALA A 6 2.67 38.57 18.52
C ALA A 6 2.31 38.50 17.03
N ALA A 7 2.85 39.41 16.21
CA ALA A 7 2.65 39.42 14.76
C ALA A 7 3.31 38.21 14.07
N LEU A 8 4.53 37.85 14.48
CA LEU A 8 5.22 36.64 13.99
C LEU A 8 4.48 35.35 14.37
N ASN A 9 3.95 35.26 15.59
CA ASN A 9 3.13 34.11 16.01
C ASN A 9 1.82 34.04 15.23
N CYS A 10 1.12 35.16 15.02
CA CYS A 10 -0.10 35.20 14.22
C CYS A 10 0.15 34.81 12.75
N PHE A 11 1.27 35.26 12.17
CA PHE A 11 1.66 34.90 10.81
C PHE A 11 2.02 33.41 10.68
N LYS A 12 2.77 32.86 11.64
CA LYS A 12 3.15 31.45 11.68
C LYS A 12 1.93 30.54 11.87
N VAL A 13 0.99 30.96 12.72
CA VAL A 13 -0.30 30.28 12.92
C VAL A 13 -1.11 30.33 11.62
N LYS A 14 -1.36 31.49 11.02
CA LYS A 14 -2.11 31.60 9.75
C LYS A 14 -1.46 30.81 8.59
N SER A 15 -0.13 30.79 8.52
CA SER A 15 0.61 29.99 7.54
C SER A 15 0.45 28.49 7.79
N LEU A 16 0.45 28.06 9.06
CA LEU A 16 0.23 26.66 9.45
C LEU A 16 -1.20 26.21 9.12
N TRP A 17 -2.21 27.02 9.43
CA TRP A 17 -3.61 26.75 9.09
C TRP A 17 -3.82 26.65 7.59
N ARG A 18 -3.22 27.55 6.80
CA ARG A 18 -3.30 27.49 5.34
C ARG A 18 -2.62 26.25 4.75
N SER A 19 -1.53 25.77 5.34
CA SER A 19 -0.90 24.50 4.93
C SER A 19 -1.77 23.28 5.28
N ILE A 20 -2.48 23.31 6.41
CA ILE A 20 -3.42 22.26 6.82
C ILE A 20 -4.63 22.23 5.89
N GLU A 21 -5.21 23.39 5.55
CA GLU A 21 -6.33 23.49 4.61
C GLU A 21 -5.96 23.00 3.22
N LEU A 22 -4.80 23.41 2.68
CA LEU A 22 -4.31 22.93 1.39
C LEU A 22 -4.01 21.43 1.41
N GLY A 23 -3.44 20.92 2.50
CA GLY A 23 -3.21 19.49 2.68
C GLY A 23 -4.51 18.69 2.75
N PHE A 24 -5.50 19.19 3.48
CA PHE A 24 -6.81 18.57 3.60
C PHE A 24 -7.56 18.55 2.26
N VAL A 25 -7.57 19.68 1.52
CA VAL A 25 -8.16 19.75 0.19
C VAL A 25 -7.45 18.81 -0.77
N ALA A 26 -6.11 18.74 -0.76
CA ALA A 26 -5.37 17.81 -1.60
C ALA A 26 -5.69 16.34 -1.26
N ILE A 27 -5.78 15.99 0.02
CA ILE A 27 -6.16 14.65 0.48
C ILE A 27 -7.57 14.29 0.03
N VAL A 28 -8.56 15.17 0.27
CA VAL A 28 -9.95 14.95 -0.15
C VAL A 28 -10.06 14.84 -1.66
N THR A 29 -9.32 15.68 -2.41
CA THR A 29 -9.34 15.63 -3.87
C THR A 29 -8.76 14.32 -4.39
N VAL A 30 -7.60 13.88 -3.86
CA VAL A 30 -6.97 12.59 -4.23
C VAL A 30 -7.88 11.39 -3.88
N LEU A 31 -8.53 11.42 -2.70
CA LEU A 31 -9.45 10.37 -2.26
C LEU A 31 -10.78 10.38 -3.04
N CYS A 32 -11.21 11.52 -3.58
CA CYS A 32 -12.43 11.64 -4.39
C CYS A 32 -12.21 11.40 -5.88
N THR A 33 -10.96 11.37 -6.36
CA THR A 33 -10.61 11.04 -7.75
C THR A 33 -10.20 9.57 -7.92
N THR A 34 -10.68 8.66 -7.08
CA THR A 34 -10.51 7.22 -7.29
C THR A 34 -11.34 6.80 -8.50
N LEU A 35 -10.80 7.04 -9.69
CA LEU A 35 -11.16 6.22 -10.84
C LEU A 35 -10.70 4.80 -10.51
N PRO A 36 -11.42 3.76 -10.96
CA PRO A 36 -10.87 2.41 -10.95
C PRO A 36 -9.49 2.53 -11.51
N ALA A 37 -8.49 2.10 -10.74
CA ALA A 37 -7.14 2.07 -11.26
C ALA A 37 -7.29 1.35 -12.60
N LEU A 38 -7.01 2.06 -13.70
CA LEU A 38 -6.61 1.45 -14.96
C LEU A 38 -5.26 0.76 -14.68
N ALA A 39 -5.26 -0.18 -13.74
CA ALA A 39 -4.30 -1.24 -13.64
C ALA A 39 -4.54 -2.01 -14.93
N HIS A 40 -3.85 -1.57 -15.97
CA HIS A 40 -3.71 -2.27 -17.21
C HIS A 40 -3.30 -3.68 -16.82
N HIS A 41 -4.22 -4.64 -16.82
CA HIS A 41 -3.86 -6.04 -16.63
C HIS A 41 -2.53 -6.31 -17.34
N PRO A 42 -1.55 -6.97 -16.71
CA PRO A 42 -0.24 -7.20 -17.33
C PRO A 42 -0.33 -7.82 -18.73
N LEU A 43 -1.46 -8.48 -19.04
CA LEU A 43 -1.80 -9.09 -20.32
C LEU A 43 -2.92 -8.38 -21.10
N GLY A 44 -3.16 -7.08 -20.87
CA GLY A 44 -4.13 -6.27 -21.62
C GLY A 44 -5.60 -6.69 -21.44
N GLY A 45 -5.95 -7.16 -20.26
CA GLY A 45 -7.31 -7.58 -19.87
C GLY A 45 -7.58 -9.07 -20.07
N LYS A 46 -6.60 -9.81 -20.60
CA LYS A 46 -6.73 -11.25 -20.81
C LYS A 46 -6.41 -12.02 -19.53
N THR A 47 -7.26 -12.97 -19.19
CA THR A 47 -6.98 -13.99 -18.18
C THR A 47 -5.81 -14.87 -18.65
N PRO A 48 -4.77 -15.09 -17.83
CA PRO A 48 -3.64 -15.96 -18.16
C PRO A 48 -4.07 -17.38 -18.57
N GLY A 49 -3.57 -17.86 -19.71
CA GLY A 49 -3.93 -19.18 -20.27
C GLY A 49 -2.95 -20.31 -19.94
N ASN A 50 -1.76 -19.99 -19.44
CA ASN A 50 -0.75 -20.98 -19.07
C ASN A 50 0.06 -20.56 -17.84
N PHE A 51 0.89 -21.47 -17.33
CA PHE A 51 1.70 -21.25 -16.13
C PHE A 51 2.63 -20.03 -16.24
N ILE A 52 3.27 -19.83 -17.38
CA ILE A 52 4.23 -18.72 -17.59
C ILE A 52 3.48 -17.39 -17.57
N GLU A 53 2.38 -17.29 -18.31
CA GLU A 53 1.51 -16.11 -18.30
C GLU A 53 0.97 -15.81 -16.90
N GLY A 54 0.56 -16.84 -16.16
CA GLY A 54 0.10 -16.70 -14.78
C GLY A 54 1.18 -16.11 -13.88
N PHE A 55 2.38 -16.70 -13.90
CA PHE A 55 3.51 -16.23 -13.10
C PHE A 55 3.92 -14.78 -13.45
N LEU A 56 4.05 -14.46 -14.74
CA LEU A 56 4.43 -13.12 -15.19
C LEU A 56 3.35 -12.09 -14.85
N SER A 57 2.07 -12.46 -14.96
CA SER A 57 0.95 -11.61 -14.54
C SER A 57 1.00 -11.37 -13.03
N GLY A 58 1.26 -12.42 -12.22
CA GLY A 58 1.42 -12.32 -10.77
C GLY A 58 2.58 -11.40 -10.36
N VAL A 59 3.71 -11.47 -11.06
CA VAL A 59 4.85 -10.56 -10.83
C VAL A 59 4.52 -9.13 -11.27
N GLY A 60 3.91 -8.97 -12.44
CA GLY A 60 3.66 -7.67 -13.04
C GLY A 60 2.61 -6.87 -12.27
N HIS A 61 1.54 -7.51 -11.81
CA HIS A 61 0.36 -6.81 -11.30
C HIS A 61 0.66 -5.90 -10.10
N PRO A 62 1.42 -6.34 -9.06
CA PRO A 62 1.83 -5.46 -7.96
C PRO A 62 2.78 -4.33 -8.33
N VAL A 63 3.49 -4.46 -9.45
CA VAL A 63 4.50 -3.49 -9.88
C VAL A 63 3.89 -2.37 -10.71
N ILE A 64 2.86 -2.67 -11.49
CA ILE A 64 2.20 -1.69 -12.36
C ILE A 64 1.12 -0.86 -11.65
N GLY A 65 0.50 -1.41 -10.60
CA GLY A 65 -0.44 -0.67 -9.74
C GLY A 65 0.33 0.25 -8.79
N LEU A 66 0.40 1.55 -9.09
CA LEU A 66 1.24 2.49 -8.32
C LEU A 66 0.82 2.62 -6.86
N ASP A 67 -0.47 2.64 -6.58
CA ASP A 67 -1.04 2.62 -5.23
C ASP A 67 -0.58 1.40 -4.43
N HIS A 68 -0.64 0.22 -5.05
CA HIS A 68 -0.21 -1.00 -4.43
C HIS A 68 1.32 -1.06 -4.25
N LEU A 69 2.08 -0.68 -5.28
CA LEU A 69 3.55 -0.62 -5.23
C LEU A 69 4.02 0.31 -4.11
N ILE A 70 3.44 1.51 -4.02
CA ILE A 70 3.74 2.47 -2.96
C ILE A 70 3.43 1.86 -1.60
N PHE A 71 2.30 1.17 -1.44
CA PHE A 71 1.96 0.50 -0.19
C PHE A 71 2.97 -0.60 0.18
N VAL A 72 3.35 -1.45 -0.76
CA VAL A 72 4.35 -2.52 -0.55
C VAL A 72 5.68 -1.92 -0.07
N ILE A 73 6.15 -0.86 -0.73
CA ILE A 73 7.37 -0.14 -0.32
C ILE A 73 7.20 0.47 1.07
N ALA A 74 6.09 1.15 1.34
CA ALA A 74 5.82 1.78 2.63
C ALA A 74 5.77 0.76 3.76
N SER A 75 5.17 -0.41 3.54
CA SER A 75 5.11 -1.50 4.51
C SER A 75 6.51 -2.00 4.91
N GLY A 76 7.42 -2.12 3.94
CA GLY A 76 8.82 -2.49 4.17
C GLY A 76 9.61 -1.42 4.92
N LEU A 77 9.46 -0.15 4.51
CA LEU A 77 10.10 0.98 5.20
C LEU A 77 9.60 1.11 6.65
N LEU A 78 8.30 0.92 6.88
CA LEU A 78 7.70 1.00 8.21
C LEU A 78 8.16 -0.16 9.10
N ALA A 79 8.25 -1.38 8.55
CA ALA A 79 8.89 -2.52 9.22
C ALA A 79 10.33 -2.22 9.68
N ALA A 80 11.10 -1.48 8.87
CA ALA A 80 12.46 -1.06 9.25
C ALA A 80 12.46 0.02 10.35
N ALA A 81 11.53 0.97 10.27
CA ALA A 81 11.39 2.07 11.24
C ALA A 81 10.94 1.60 12.63
N MET A 82 10.25 0.46 12.72
CA MET A 82 9.63 -0.06 13.95
C MET A 82 10.48 -1.10 14.69
N GLY A 83 11.81 -0.98 14.64
CA GLY A 83 12.69 -1.94 15.31
C GLY A 83 12.88 -3.23 14.52
N ARG A 84 12.82 -3.14 13.19
CA ARG A 84 13.22 -4.21 12.27
C ARG A 84 12.32 -5.46 12.31
N ASN A 85 11.00 -5.24 12.36
CA ASN A 85 10.00 -6.30 12.44
C ASN A 85 9.31 -6.54 11.08
N LEU A 86 9.56 -7.70 10.46
CA LEU A 86 8.99 -8.08 9.17
C LEU A 86 7.50 -8.48 9.21
N MET A 87 6.85 -8.49 10.38
CA MET A 87 5.44 -8.88 10.48
C MET A 87 4.50 -7.98 9.68
N VAL A 88 4.83 -6.69 9.51
CA VAL A 88 4.02 -5.75 8.73
C VAL A 88 3.87 -6.20 7.27
N PRO A 89 4.94 -6.36 6.47
CA PRO A 89 4.81 -6.83 5.09
C PRO A 89 4.37 -8.30 4.98
N ILE A 90 4.71 -9.16 5.94
CA ILE A 90 4.24 -10.56 5.94
C ILE A 90 2.71 -10.62 6.10
N ALA A 91 2.16 -9.89 7.08
CA ALA A 91 0.73 -9.84 7.30
C ALA A 91 -0.02 -9.25 6.10
N PHE A 92 0.53 -8.21 5.47
CA PHE A 92 -0.02 -7.65 4.23
C PHE A 92 -0.09 -8.69 3.11
N VAL A 93 1.00 -9.41 2.83
CA VAL A 93 1.04 -10.40 1.73
C VAL A 93 0.13 -11.60 1.99
N LEU A 94 0.09 -12.11 3.24
CA LEU A 94 -0.81 -13.21 3.57
C LEU A 94 -2.28 -12.77 3.44
N ALA A 95 -2.61 -11.57 3.92
CA ALA A 95 -3.95 -11.03 3.78
C ALA A 95 -4.29 -10.71 2.32
N SER A 96 -3.34 -10.30 1.49
CA SER A 96 -3.60 -10.06 0.07
C SER A 96 -3.87 -11.35 -0.69
N LEU A 97 -3.24 -12.46 -0.34
CA LEU A 97 -3.63 -13.78 -0.86
C LEU A 97 -5.07 -14.14 -0.47
N LEU A 98 -5.49 -13.85 0.77
CA LEU A 98 -6.86 -14.07 1.21
C LEU A 98 -7.86 -13.16 0.47
N GLY A 99 -7.53 -11.88 0.30
CA GLY A 99 -8.33 -10.94 -0.46
C GLY A 99 -8.54 -11.38 -1.91
N THR A 100 -7.47 -11.84 -2.58
CA THR A 100 -7.55 -12.44 -3.92
C THR A 100 -8.52 -13.62 -3.92
N GLY A 101 -8.41 -14.51 -2.92
CA GLY A 101 -9.34 -15.64 -2.75
C GLY A 101 -10.80 -15.21 -2.58
N MET A 102 -11.07 -14.16 -1.80
CA MET A 102 -12.42 -13.61 -1.62
C MET A 102 -13.02 -13.15 -2.95
N HIS A 103 -12.24 -12.41 -3.75
CA HIS A 103 -12.67 -11.97 -5.08
C HIS A 103 -12.98 -13.17 -6.00
N LEU A 104 -12.11 -14.19 -6.02
CA LEU A 104 -12.34 -15.41 -6.82
C LEU A 104 -13.56 -16.21 -6.37
N MET A 105 -13.96 -16.10 -5.10
CA MET A 105 -15.18 -16.68 -4.56
C MET A 105 -16.42 -15.78 -4.74
N SER A 106 -16.30 -14.66 -5.46
CA SER A 106 -17.36 -13.67 -5.64
C SER A 106 -17.89 -13.10 -4.32
N ILE A 107 -17.02 -12.98 -3.31
CA ILE A 107 -17.32 -12.33 -2.03
C ILE A 107 -16.87 -10.88 -2.13
N ASP A 108 -17.81 -9.97 -2.35
CA ASP A 108 -17.51 -8.55 -2.53
C ASP A 108 -17.06 -7.87 -1.22
N LEU A 109 -16.07 -6.98 -1.36
CA LEU A 109 -15.67 -6.05 -0.32
C LEU A 109 -16.28 -4.66 -0.58
N PRO A 110 -16.77 -3.95 0.45
CA PRO A 110 -17.32 -2.62 0.27
C PRO A 110 -16.21 -1.60 0.01
N LEU A 111 -16.36 -0.79 -1.04
CA LEU A 111 -15.52 0.38 -1.33
C LEU A 111 -13.99 0.08 -1.42
N PRO A 112 -13.54 -0.94 -2.17
CA PRO A 112 -12.15 -1.39 -2.11
C PRO A 112 -11.15 -0.31 -2.51
N GLU A 113 -11.44 0.47 -3.54
CA GLU A 113 -10.56 1.57 -4.01
C GLU A 113 -10.37 2.67 -2.95
N LEU A 114 -11.43 3.01 -2.22
CA LEU A 114 -11.36 3.99 -1.14
C LEU A 114 -10.49 3.48 0.00
N VAL A 115 -10.63 2.20 0.37
CA VAL A 115 -9.82 1.59 1.44
C VAL A 115 -8.36 1.47 1.01
N ILE A 116 -8.08 1.09 -0.23
CA ILE A 116 -6.72 1.07 -0.80
C ILE A 116 -6.10 2.46 -0.72
N SER A 117 -6.79 3.49 -1.22
CA SER A 117 -6.29 4.87 -1.22
C SER A 117 -6.06 5.41 0.19
N ALA A 118 -7.01 5.15 1.11
CA ALA A 118 -6.87 5.51 2.51
C ALA A 118 -5.68 4.79 3.17
N SER A 119 -5.46 3.51 2.85
CA SER A 119 -4.36 2.73 3.40
C SER A 119 -2.98 3.28 3.00
N VAL A 120 -2.82 3.69 1.73
CA VAL A 120 -1.61 4.34 1.23
C VAL A 120 -1.33 5.63 1.99
N LEU A 121 -2.35 6.47 2.15
CA LEU A 121 -2.24 7.72 2.91
C LEU A 121 -1.86 7.47 4.37
N VAL A 122 -2.54 6.53 5.04
CA VAL A 122 -2.29 6.18 6.44
C VAL A 122 -0.85 5.67 6.62
N PHE A 123 -0.38 4.77 5.75
CA PHE A 123 0.99 4.24 5.85
C PHE A 123 2.05 5.32 5.55
N GLY A 124 1.78 6.23 4.62
CA GLY A 124 2.62 7.40 4.37
C GLY A 124 2.74 8.31 5.60
N VAL A 125 1.61 8.60 6.26
CA VAL A 125 1.60 9.38 7.50
C VAL A 125 2.37 8.66 8.62
N LEU A 126 2.10 7.36 8.83
CA LEU A 126 2.80 6.55 9.83
C LEU A 126 4.32 6.52 9.63
N LEU A 127 4.78 6.56 8.37
CA LEU A 127 6.19 6.64 8.06
C LEU A 127 6.80 8.00 8.42
N ALA A 128 6.06 9.08 8.16
CA ALA A 128 6.46 10.46 8.46
C ALA A 128 6.41 10.82 9.96
N LEU A 129 5.61 10.11 10.75
CA LEU A 129 5.53 10.33 12.20
C LEU A 129 6.83 9.95 12.91
N LYS A 130 7.24 10.81 13.86
CA LYS A 130 8.38 10.52 14.75
C LYS A 130 8.07 9.39 15.73
N GLU A 131 6.89 9.47 16.34
CA GLU A 131 6.36 8.46 17.25
C GLU A 131 5.27 7.67 16.53
N ARG A 132 5.34 6.35 16.65
CA ARG A 132 4.45 5.43 15.90
C ARG A 132 3.62 4.62 16.89
N PRO A 133 2.39 4.22 16.50
CA PRO A 133 1.66 3.18 17.21
C PRO A 133 2.47 1.90 17.37
N ASN A 134 2.04 1.03 18.28
CA ASN A 134 2.70 -0.26 18.49
C ASN A 134 2.66 -1.15 17.23
N SER A 135 3.54 -2.15 17.20
CA SER A 135 3.67 -3.10 16.09
C SER A 135 2.40 -3.87 15.80
N THR A 136 1.61 -4.21 16.81
CA THR A 136 0.34 -4.92 16.65
C THR A 136 -0.64 -4.09 15.82
N ILE A 137 -0.86 -2.82 16.16
CA ILE A 137 -1.80 -1.93 15.45
C ILE A 137 -1.38 -1.81 13.98
N ILE A 138 -0.10 -1.54 13.71
CA ILE A 138 0.38 -1.35 12.34
C ILE A 138 0.30 -2.66 11.54
N THR A 139 0.59 -3.80 12.16
CA THR A 139 0.46 -5.12 11.53
C THR A 139 -1.01 -5.43 11.21
N THR A 140 -1.95 -5.11 12.11
CA THR A 140 -3.38 -5.26 11.86
C THR A 140 -3.85 -4.35 10.72
N LEU A 141 -3.42 -3.09 10.69
CA LEU A 141 -3.72 -2.18 9.59
C LEU A 141 -3.16 -2.70 8.25
N ALA A 142 -1.96 -3.28 8.27
CA ALA A 142 -1.35 -3.91 7.09
C ALA A 142 -2.16 -5.11 6.59
N ALA A 143 -2.67 -5.94 7.51
CA ALA A 143 -3.53 -7.07 7.16
C ALA A 143 -4.86 -6.60 6.57
N VAL A 144 -5.51 -5.59 7.16
CA VAL A 144 -6.74 -5.02 6.61
C VAL A 144 -6.47 -4.47 5.22
N ALA A 145 -5.45 -3.64 5.04
CA ALA A 145 -5.06 -3.14 3.72
C ALA A 145 -4.79 -4.29 2.74
N GLY A 146 -4.08 -5.34 3.19
CA GLY A 146 -3.80 -6.53 2.41
C GLY A 146 -5.06 -7.16 1.84
N LEU A 147 -6.12 -7.35 2.64
CA LEU A 147 -7.39 -7.90 2.14
C LEU A 147 -7.96 -7.10 0.96
N PHE A 148 -7.98 -5.77 1.05
CA PHE A 148 -8.54 -4.92 0.00
C PHE A 148 -7.64 -4.83 -1.24
N HIS A 149 -6.32 -4.71 -1.05
CA HIS A 149 -5.34 -4.80 -2.15
C HIS A 149 -5.46 -6.15 -2.87
N GLY A 150 -5.47 -7.24 -2.10
CA GLY A 150 -5.70 -8.61 -2.59
C GLY A 150 -6.97 -8.76 -3.41
N PHE A 151 -8.08 -8.22 -2.90
CA PHE A 151 -9.36 -8.26 -3.60
C PHE A 151 -9.27 -7.59 -4.98
N ALA A 152 -8.65 -6.40 -5.07
CA ALA A 152 -8.44 -5.72 -6.35
C ALA A 152 -7.53 -6.51 -7.30
N TYR A 153 -6.49 -7.17 -6.77
CA TYR A 153 -5.62 -8.03 -7.57
C TYR A 153 -6.32 -9.27 -8.13
N GLY A 154 -7.41 -9.72 -7.51
CA GLY A 154 -8.17 -10.89 -7.92
C GLY A 154 -8.70 -10.81 -9.35
N GLU A 155 -9.03 -9.61 -9.81
CA GLU A 155 -9.56 -9.38 -11.16
C GLU A 155 -8.61 -9.92 -12.25
N ALA A 156 -7.29 -9.82 -12.04
CA ALA A 156 -6.29 -10.27 -13.02
C ALA A 156 -6.24 -11.77 -13.28
N ILE A 157 -6.80 -12.56 -12.38
CA ILE A 157 -6.76 -14.02 -12.43
C ILE A 157 -8.16 -14.64 -12.33
N PHE A 158 -9.21 -13.81 -12.35
CA PHE A 158 -10.59 -14.28 -12.36
C PHE A 158 -10.86 -15.13 -13.62
N GLY A 159 -11.48 -16.30 -13.40
CA GLY A 159 -11.77 -17.27 -14.45
C GLY A 159 -10.56 -18.09 -14.95
N ALA A 160 -9.36 -17.92 -14.37
CA ALA A 160 -8.20 -18.72 -14.76
C ALA A 160 -8.30 -20.17 -14.29
N GLU A 161 -7.69 -21.09 -15.05
CA GLU A 161 -7.51 -22.47 -14.60
C GLU A 161 -6.54 -22.56 -13.41
N MET A 162 -6.55 -23.72 -12.73
CA MET A 162 -5.76 -23.93 -11.51
C MET A 162 -4.24 -23.75 -11.73
N GLY A 163 -3.71 -24.18 -12.88
CA GLY A 163 -2.28 -24.05 -13.19
C GLY A 163 -1.80 -22.59 -13.23
N PRO A 164 -2.35 -21.74 -14.12
CA PRO A 164 -2.07 -20.31 -14.15
C PRO A 164 -2.38 -19.59 -12.84
N LEU A 165 -3.46 -19.96 -12.13
CA LEU A 165 -3.80 -19.37 -10.83
C LEU A 165 -2.70 -19.60 -9.78
N VAL A 166 -2.23 -20.83 -9.62
CA VAL A 166 -1.13 -21.13 -8.69
C VAL A 166 0.13 -20.36 -9.09
N ALA A 167 0.45 -20.30 -10.38
CA ALA A 167 1.60 -19.56 -10.89
C ALA A 167 1.50 -18.06 -10.58
N TYR A 168 0.32 -17.48 -10.77
CA TYR A 168 0.01 -16.10 -10.41
C TYR A 168 0.25 -15.84 -8.93
N LEU A 169 -0.33 -16.64 -8.04
CA LEU A 169 -0.18 -16.46 -6.59
C LEU A 169 1.29 -16.57 -6.12
N LEU A 170 2.09 -17.44 -6.75
CA LEU A 170 3.53 -17.56 -6.48
C LEU A 170 4.30 -16.30 -6.88
N GLY A 171 4.11 -15.82 -8.12
CA GLY A 171 4.75 -14.59 -8.60
C GLY A 171 4.31 -13.37 -7.80
N PHE A 172 3.01 -13.30 -7.52
CA PHE A 172 2.32 -12.27 -6.75
C PHE A 172 2.84 -12.14 -5.31
N ALA A 173 2.89 -13.24 -4.55
CA ALA A 173 3.42 -13.20 -3.20
C ALA A 173 4.94 -12.92 -3.20
N GLY A 174 5.66 -13.55 -4.12
CA GLY A 174 7.11 -13.44 -4.23
C GLY A 174 7.57 -12.00 -4.51
N ILE A 175 6.98 -11.33 -5.50
CA ILE A 175 7.40 -9.98 -5.88
C ILE A 175 7.11 -8.95 -4.78
N GLN A 176 5.96 -9.06 -4.11
CA GLN A 176 5.59 -8.14 -3.03
C GLN A 176 6.55 -8.28 -1.85
N LEU A 177 6.86 -9.52 -1.44
CA LEU A 177 7.84 -9.77 -0.39
C LEU A 177 9.24 -9.29 -0.79
N ALA A 178 9.66 -9.54 -2.03
CA ALA A 178 10.97 -9.09 -2.51
C ALA A 178 11.09 -7.55 -2.41
N ILE A 179 10.11 -6.81 -2.92
CA ILE A 179 10.09 -5.34 -2.87
C ILE A 179 10.08 -4.86 -1.41
N ALA A 180 9.20 -5.42 -0.56
CA ALA A 180 9.09 -5.01 0.83
C ALA A 180 10.38 -5.29 1.62
N ILE A 181 11.03 -6.44 1.41
CA ILE A 181 12.30 -6.81 2.05
C ILE A 181 13.43 -5.89 1.58
N THR A 182 13.47 -5.56 0.29
CA THR A 182 14.44 -4.58 -0.24
C THR A 182 14.23 -3.21 0.39
N ALA A 183 12.99 -2.71 0.44
CA ALA A 183 12.65 -1.44 1.08
C ALA A 183 13.03 -1.46 2.57
N TYR A 184 12.72 -2.55 3.28
CA TYR A 184 13.12 -2.78 4.66
C TYR A 184 14.64 -2.71 4.86
N GLY A 185 15.41 -3.37 3.99
CA GLY A 185 16.88 -3.36 4.04
C GLY A 185 17.47 -1.96 3.83
N LEU A 186 16.94 -1.22 2.86
CA LEU A 186 17.34 0.16 2.56
C LEU A 186 16.97 1.11 3.71
N GLY A 187 15.74 1.05 4.21
CA GLY A 187 15.27 1.84 5.33
C GLY A 187 16.11 1.63 6.59
N GLY A 188 16.46 0.38 6.90
CA GLY A 188 17.33 0.07 8.04
C GLY A 188 18.72 0.71 7.95
N ARG A 189 19.28 0.85 6.74
CA ARG A 189 20.56 1.54 6.53
C ARG A 189 20.42 3.06 6.62
N MET A 190 19.31 3.61 6.14
CA MET A 190 19.05 5.05 6.17
C MET A 190 18.78 5.54 7.60
N PHE A 191 17.92 4.85 8.35
CA PHE A 191 17.57 5.28 9.71
C PHE A 191 18.75 5.22 10.68
N LYS A 192 19.66 4.25 10.51
CA LYS A 192 20.89 4.15 11.31
C LYS A 192 21.87 5.33 11.09
N LYS A 193 21.79 6.04 9.96
CA LYS A 193 22.67 7.18 9.68
C LYS A 193 22.18 8.50 10.28
N ILE A 194 20.93 8.55 10.75
CA ILE A 194 20.25 9.79 11.18
C ILE A 194 20.12 9.84 12.72
N THR A 195 20.28 8.71 13.41
CA THR A 195 20.29 8.58 14.88
C THR A 195 21.70 8.40 15.40
#